data_AF-A0A967SYY3-F1
#
_entry.id   AF-A0A967SYY3-F1
#
_cell.length_a   1.000
_cell.length_b   1.000
_cell.length_c   1.000
_cell.angle_alpha   90.00
_cell.angle_beta   90.00
_cell.angle_gamma   90.00
#
_symmetry.space_group_name_H-M   'P 1'
#
loop_
_entity.id
_entity.type
_entity.pdbx_description
1 polymer ?
#
loop_
_entity_poly.entity_id
_entity_poly.type
_entity_poly.pdbx_seq_one_letter_code
_entity_poly.pdbx_strand_id
1 'polypeptide(L)' 'MIKEAIAKFMEGQSLSRKEAYEVMDEILAEKATEAQISAFLVALQLKGSTVDELAGSVDAYKER' A
#
# COMPACT_ATOMS: atom_id res chain seq x y z
N MET A 1 3.72 8.65 0.24
CA MET A 1 4.01 7.29 0.69
C MET A 1 3.70 6.27 -0.38
N ILE A 2 2.60 6.43 -1.12
CA ILE A 2 2.20 5.48 -2.17
C ILE A 2 3.25 5.33 -3.29
N LYS A 3 3.94 6.41 -3.68
CA LYS A 3 4.99 6.35 -4.72
C LYS A 3 6.18 5.52 -4.27
N GLU A 4 6.63 5.73 -3.04
CA GLU A 4 7.72 4.98 -2.42
C GLU A 4 7.35 3.49 -2.27
N ALA A 5 6.11 3.21 -1.91
CA ALA A 5 5.58 1.85 -1.84
C ALA A 5 5.58 1.13 -3.19
N ILE A 6 5.13 1.80 -4.25
CA ILE A 6 5.18 1.27 -5.63
C ILE A 6 6.62 0.94 -6.01
N ALA A 7 7.58 1.84 -5.75
CA ALA A 7 8.98 1.60 -6.05
C ALA A 7 9.52 0.36 -5.32
N LYS A 8 9.24 0.22 -4.01
CA LYS A 8 9.60 -0.97 -3.23
C LYS A 8 9.01 -2.25 -3.81
N PHE A 9 7.73 -2.24 -4.18
CA PHE A 9 7.09 -3.40 -4.79
C PHE A 9 7.71 -3.80 -6.12
N MET A 10 8.09 -2.82 -6.96
CA MET A 10 8.80 -3.09 -8.22
C MET A 10 10.18 -3.71 -8.00
N GLU A 11 10.82 -3.46 -6.85
CA GLU A 11 12.07 -4.09 -6.42
C GLU A 11 11.85 -5.45 -5.71
N GLY A 12 10.61 -5.92 -5.60
CA GLY A 12 10.26 -7.16 -4.88
C GLY A 12 10.34 -7.04 -3.36
N GLN A 13 10.49 -5.82 -2.83
CA GLN A 13 10.53 -5.56 -1.39
C GLN A 13 9.12 -5.49 -0.83
N SER A 14 8.95 -5.96 0.40
CA SER A 14 7.68 -5.86 1.11
C SER A 14 7.65 -4.63 2.02
N LEU A 15 6.46 -4.12 2.28
CA LEU A 15 6.25 -3.08 3.28
C LEU A 15 6.11 -3.69 4.67
N SER A 16 6.56 -2.96 5.68
CA SER A 16 6.16 -3.21 7.05
C SER A 16 4.67 -2.90 7.25
N ARG A 17 4.08 -3.45 8.31
CA ARG A 17 2.69 -3.16 8.71
C ARG A 17 2.43 -1.65 8.84
N LYS A 18 3.38 -0.90 9.40
CA LYS A 18 3.29 0.55 9.55
C LYS A 18 3.27 1.28 8.20
N GLU A 19 4.16 0.90 7.29
CA GLU A 19 4.19 1.51 5.95
C GLU A 19 2.93 1.19 5.17
N ALA A 20 2.43 -0.05 5.25
CA ALA A 20 1.17 -0.43 4.62
C ALA A 20 -0.03 0.37 5.18
N TYR A 21 -0.06 0.59 6.50
CA TYR A 21 -1.02 1.49 7.14
C TYR A 21 -0.93 2.90 6.56
N GLU A 22 0.28 3.49 6.52
CA GLU A 22 0.48 4.87 6.04
C GLU A 22 0.08 5.04 4.57
N VAL A 23 0.36 4.05 3.72
CA VAL A 23 -0.05 4.06 2.32
C VAL A 23 -1.56 3.94 2.19
N MET A 24 -2.19 3.04 2.95
CA MET A 24 -3.64 2.87 2.90
C MET A 24 -4.37 4.08 3.48
N ASP A 25 -3.84 4.72 4.53
CA ASP A 25 -4.35 6.00 5.05
C ASP A 25 -4.30 7.10 3.98
N GLU A 26 -3.22 7.18 3.19
CA GLU A 26 -3.11 8.11 2.05
C GLU A 26 -4.18 7.85 0.98
N ILE A 27 -4.46 6.58 0.67
CA ILE A 27 -5.50 6.18 -0.29
C ILE A 27 -6.89 6.54 0.25
N LEU A 28 -7.20 6.17 1.49
CA LEU A 28 -8.49 6.45 2.14
C LEU A 28 -8.70 7.95 2.42
N ALA A 29 -7.63 8.73 2.45
CA ALA A 29 -7.68 10.20 2.52
C ALA A 29 -7.91 10.89 1.18
N GLU A 30 -8.10 10.13 0.09
CA GLU A 30 -8.20 10.65 -1.28
C GLU A 30 -6.97 11.50 -1.69
N LYS A 31 -5.81 11.24 -1.08
CA LYS A 31 -4.54 11.94 -1.38
C LYS A 31 -3.77 11.29 -2.54
N ALA A 32 -4.15 10.08 -2.94
CA ALA A 32 -3.57 9.36 -4.06
C ALA A 32 -4.45 9.47 -5.31
N THR A 33 -3.82 9.60 -6.49
CA THR A 33 -4.56 9.62 -7.76
C THR A 33 -5.01 8.21 -8.15
N GLU A 34 -6.05 8.08 -8.97
CA GLU A 34 -6.51 6.77 -9.49
C GLU A 34 -5.39 5.97 -10.17
N ALA A 35 -4.49 6.66 -10.89
CA ALA A 35 -3.33 6.05 -11.51
C ALA A 35 -2.33 5.49 -10.49
N GLN A 36 -2.11 6.18 -9.37
CA GLN A 36 -1.24 5.70 -8.29
C GLN A 36 -1.86 4.52 -7.56
N ILE A 37 -3.16 4.56 -7.28
CA ILE A 37 -3.89 3.45 -6.65
C ILE A 37 -3.81 2.21 -7.55
N SER A 38 -4.06 2.37 -8.85
CA SER A 38 -3.97 1.28 -9.83
C SER A 38 -2.56 0.70 -9.89
N ALA A 39 -1.53 1.55 -9.96
CA ALA A 39 -0.14 1.12 -9.97
C ALA A 39 0.25 0.37 -8.68
N PHE A 40 -0.19 0.84 -7.52
CA PHE A 40 0.02 0.19 -6.23
C PHE A 40 -0.61 -1.21 -6.20
N LEU A 41 -1.87 -1.35 -6.62
CA LEU A 41 -2.57 -2.65 -6.62
C LEU A 41 -1.93 -3.64 -7.58
N VAL A 42 -1.56 -3.20 -8.79
CA VAL A 42 -0.87 -4.06 -9.77
C VAL A 42 0.50 -4.50 -9.25
N ALA A 43 1.30 -3.58 -8.70
CA ALA A 43 2.61 -3.91 -8.17
C ALA A 43 2.52 -4.86 -6.97
N LEU A 44 1.55 -4.66 -6.06
CA LEU A 44 1.29 -5.55 -4.94
C LEU A 44 0.87 -6.96 -5.42
N GLN A 45 0.01 -7.06 -6.43
CA GLN A 45 -0.43 -8.33 -7.00
C GLN A 45 0.74 -9.09 -7.66
N LEU A 46 1.63 -8.38 -8.37
CA LEU A 46 2.80 -8.98 -9.01
C LEU A 46 3.83 -9.49 -7.99
N LYS A 47 4.07 -8.71 -6.92
CA LYS A 47 4.95 -9.13 -5.82
C LYS A 47 4.35 -10.28 -5.01
N GLY A 48 3.04 -10.26 -4.82
CA GLY A 48 2.32 -11.07 -3.83
C GLY A 48 2.28 -10.38 -2.47
N SER A 49 1.10 -10.36 -1.85
CA SER A 49 0.87 -9.70 -0.55
C SER A 49 1.37 -10.53 0.63
N THR A 50 1.84 -9.83 1.67
CA THR A 50 2.24 -10.42 2.96
C THR A 50 1.17 -10.15 4.02
N VAL A 51 1.25 -10.90 5.13
CA VAL A 51 0.31 -10.74 6.26
C VAL A 51 0.43 -9.33 6.86
N ASP A 52 1.64 -8.79 6.99
CA ASP A 52 1.87 -7.45 7.54
C ASP A 52 1.27 -6.34 6.65
N GLU A 53 1.40 -6.48 5.33
CA GLU A 53 0.80 -5.54 4.36
C GLU A 53 -0.72 -5.52 4.43
N LEU A 54 -1.33 -6.71 4.51
CA LEU A 54 -2.77 -6.86 4.64
C LEU A 54 -3.26 -6.34 6.00
N ALA A 55 -2.56 -6.69 7.08
CA ALA A 55 -2.91 -6.23 8.43
C ALA A 55 -2.84 -4.70 8.54
N GLY A 56 -1.77 -4.08 8.05
CA GLY A 56 -1.62 -2.62 8.09
C GLY A 56 -2.68 -1.90 7.27
N SER A 57 -3.02 -2.45 6.09
CA SER A 57 -4.11 -1.94 5.25
C SER A 57 -5.47 -2.02 5.96
N VAL A 58 -5.75 -3.13 6.63
CA VAL A 58 -7.00 -3.33 7.39
C VAL A 58 -7.06 -2.43 8.62
N ASP A 59 -5.93 -2.20 9.31
CA ASP A 59 -5.87 -1.28 10.44
C ASP A 59 -6.26 0.14 10.01
N ALA A 60 -5.67 0.64 8.91
CA ALA A 60 -6.01 1.96 8.36
C ALA A 60 -7.49 2.07 7.96
N TYR A 61 -8.08 1.00 7.42
CA TYR A 61 -9.50 0.96 7.09
C TYR A 61 -10.42 0.97 8.32
N LYS A 62 -9.99 0.38 9.44
CA LYS A 62 -10.80 0.34 10.68
C LYS A 62 -10.75 1.63 11.48
N GLU A 63 -9.65 2.37 11.37
CA GLU A 63 -9.42 3.61 12.11
C GLU A 63 -10.01 4.85 11.41
N ARG A 64 -10.61 4.68 10.23
CA ARG A 64 -11.34 5.70 9.47
C ARG A 64 -12.81 5.36 9.33
#